data_AF-A0A354DH44-F1
#
_entry.id   AF-A0A354DH44-F1
#
_cell.length_a   1.000
_cell.length_b   1.000
_cell.length_c   1.000
_cell.angle_alpha   90.00
_cell.angle_beta   90.00
_cell.angle_gamma   90.00
#
_symmetry.space_group_name_H-M   'P 1'
#
loop_
_entity.id
_entity.type
_entity.pdbx_description
1 polymer ?
#
loop_
_entity_poly.entity_id
_entity_poly.type
_entity_poly.pdbx_seq_one_letter_code
_entity_poly.pdbx_strand_id
1 'polypeptide(L)'
;VIYPLISLARKRKHKVLWATPRRDVVLELAPRLQKVFTDTAIAVLYGGCENRWSNGDIVLSTTHQALRFYHCFDLVIIDEIDAFPFHNDPMLPYVVARACKERGKTIYLTATPRESLKKRIKRGWKDSRFLPHYKLPVRYHGFPLPVPKIQLE
;
A
#
# COMPACT_ATOMS: atom_id res chain seq x y z
N VAL A 1 -7.88 9.50 1.31
CA VAL A 1 -7.55 8.91 2.64
C VAL A 1 -6.04 8.76 2.86
N ILE A 2 -5.29 8.24 1.89
CA ILE A 2 -3.87 7.92 2.10
C ILE A 2 -2.99 9.16 2.32
N TYR A 3 -3.17 10.24 1.57
CA TYR A 3 -2.30 11.42 1.73
C TYR A 3 -2.40 12.06 3.12
N PRO A 4 -3.60 12.28 3.71
CA PRO A 4 -3.71 12.73 5.10
C PRO A 4 -3.02 11.80 6.11
N LEU A 5 -3.11 10.48 5.91
CA LEU A 5 -2.44 9.49 6.76
C LEU A 5 -0.92 9.62 6.68
N ILE A 6 -0.36 9.72 5.47
CA ILE A 6 1.08 9.92 5.25
C ILE A 6 1.52 11.26 5.86
N SER A 7 0.75 12.33 5.65
CA SER A 7 1.03 13.65 6.25
C SER A 7 1.07 13.57 7.77
N LEU A 8 0.13 12.86 8.41
CA LEU A 8 0.12 12.66 9.86
C LEU A 8 1.34 11.89 10.35
N ALA A 9 1.76 10.84 9.64
CA ALA A 9 2.99 10.11 9.96
C ALA A 9 4.21 11.03 9.83
N ARG A 10 4.31 11.80 8.75
CA ARG A 10 5.43 12.72 8.52
C ARG A 10 5.51 13.85 9.54
N LYS A 11 4.38 14.39 10.01
CA LYS A 11 4.34 15.34 11.15
C LYS A 11 4.96 14.77 12.43
N ARG A 12 4.92 13.45 12.61
CA ARG A 12 5.58 12.74 13.71
C ARG A 12 7.01 12.28 13.40
N LYS A 13 7.59 12.72 12.27
CA LYS A 13 8.91 12.30 11.76
C LYS A 13 9.01 10.78 11.50
N HIS A 14 7.88 10.12 11.29
CA HIS A 14 7.83 8.68 11.01
C HIS A 14 8.21 8.37 9.56
N LYS A 15 9.02 7.33 9.35
CA LYS A 15 9.31 6.83 7.99
C LYS A 15 8.14 6.01 7.46
N VAL A 16 7.78 6.25 6.20
CA VAL A 16 6.63 5.62 5.54
C VAL A 16 7.07 4.79 4.35
N LEU A 17 6.55 3.57 4.24
CA LEU A 17 6.60 2.75 3.04
C LEU A 17 5.19 2.65 2.45
N TRP A 18 5.06 2.92 1.15
CA TRP A 18 3.88 2.58 0.36
C TRP A 18 4.31 1.60 -0.74
N ALA A 19 3.89 0.35 -0.60
CA ALA A 19 4.19 -0.71 -1.57
C ALA A 19 2.94 -1.05 -2.38
N THR A 20 3.10 -1.22 -3.70
CA THR A 20 2.07 -1.70 -4.63
C THR A 20 2.66 -2.82 -5.50
N PRO A 21 1.91 -3.83 -5.97
CA PRO A 21 2.50 -4.91 -6.76
C PRO A 21 2.98 -4.45 -8.14
N ARG A 22 2.39 -3.39 -8.71
CA ARG A 22 2.60 -3.01 -10.12
C ARG A 22 3.53 -1.81 -10.28
N ARG A 23 4.40 -1.86 -11.29
CA ARG A 23 5.40 -0.82 -11.60
C ARG A 23 4.75 0.44 -12.17
N ASP A 24 3.78 0.29 -13.07
CA ASP A 24 3.02 1.39 -13.66
C ASP A 24 2.33 2.25 -12.59
N VAL A 25 1.73 1.62 -11.56
CA VAL A 25 1.13 2.33 -10.42
C VAL A 25 2.17 3.13 -9.64
N VAL A 26 3.37 2.58 -9.40
CA VAL A 26 4.48 3.32 -8.76
C VAL A 26 4.84 4.57 -9.59
N LEU A 27 4.97 4.41 -10.90
CA LEU A 27 5.34 5.52 -11.80
C LEU A 27 4.24 6.58 -11.89
N GLU A 28 2.96 6.20 -11.81
CA GLU A 28 1.84 7.13 -11.76
C GLU A 28 1.78 7.90 -10.44
N LEU A 29 1.98 7.22 -9.31
CA LEU A 29 1.88 7.82 -7.98
C LEU A 29 3.07 8.72 -7.63
N ALA A 30 4.27 8.40 -8.12
CA ALA A 30 5.49 9.15 -7.83
C ALA A 30 5.37 10.68 -8.05
N PRO A 31 5.00 11.18 -9.24
CA PRO A 31 4.85 12.62 -9.46
C PRO A 31 3.71 13.22 -8.63
N ARG A 32 2.68 12.45 -8.30
CA ARG A 32 1.56 12.93 -7.46
C ARG A 32 2.00 13.12 -6.02
N LEU A 33 2.82 12.20 -5.49
CA LEU A 33 3.42 12.32 -4.16
C LEU A 33 4.38 13.51 -4.08
N GLN A 34 5.24 13.69 -5.08
CA GLN A 34 6.19 14.81 -5.13
C GLN A 34 5.48 16.18 -5.13
N LYS A 35 4.35 16.31 -5.82
CA LYS A 35 3.54 17.54 -5.81
C LYS A 35 2.91 17.85 -4.45
N VAL A 36 2.66 16.84 -3.62
CA VAL A 36 1.98 17.00 -2.32
C VAL A 36 2.97 17.13 -1.17
N PHE A 37 4.11 16.45 -1.26
CA PHE A 37 5.14 16.41 -0.21
C PHE A 37 6.44 17.03 -0.73
N THR A 38 6.41 18.34 -1.01
CA THR A 38 7.52 19.08 -1.61
C THR A 38 8.76 19.11 -0.72
N ASP A 39 8.57 19.15 0.61
CA ASP A 39 9.66 19.28 1.58
C ASP A 39 10.03 17.95 2.23
N THR A 40 9.70 16.82 1.59
CA THR A 40 9.97 15.48 2.12
C THR A 40 10.77 14.67 1.12
N ALA A 41 11.83 14.01 1.58
CA ALA A 41 12.61 13.12 0.71
C ALA A 41 11.77 11.91 0.29
N ILE A 42 11.54 11.75 -1.02
CA ILE A 42 10.78 10.61 -1.57
C ILE A 42 11.70 9.71 -2.38
N ALA A 43 11.79 8.44 -1.99
CA ALA A 43 12.46 7.40 -2.75
C ALA A 43 11.43 6.60 -3.57
N VAL A 44 11.71 6.37 -4.85
CA VAL A 44 10.83 5.65 -5.77
C VAL A 44 11.56 4.40 -6.28
N LEU A 45 11.03 3.22 -5.96
CA LEU A 45 11.75 1.96 -6.10
C LEU A 45 10.94 0.92 -6.89
N TYR A 46 11.37 0.61 -8.10
CA TYR A 46 10.74 -0.41 -8.96
C TYR A 46 11.79 -1.19 -9.76
N GLY A 47 11.39 -2.29 -10.40
CA GLY A 47 12.29 -3.10 -11.24
C GLY A 47 12.83 -2.26 -12.41
N GLY A 48 14.15 -2.11 -12.49
CA GLY A 48 14.81 -1.26 -13.49
C GLY A 48 15.08 0.19 -13.04
N CYS A 49 14.82 0.56 -11.78
CA CYS A 49 15.30 1.84 -11.26
C CYS A 49 16.82 1.83 -11.09
N GLU A 50 17.48 2.94 -11.46
CA GLU A 50 18.93 3.12 -11.32
C GLU A 50 19.32 3.29 -9.85
N ASN A 51 18.54 4.09 -9.10
CA ASN A 51 18.85 4.46 -7.74
C ASN A 51 18.27 3.47 -6.70
N ARG A 52 18.85 2.26 -6.69
CA ARG A 52 18.39 1.12 -5.88
C ARG A 52 18.56 1.29 -4.37
N TRP A 53 19.32 2.29 -3.92
CA TRP A 53 19.63 2.51 -2.50
C TRP A 53 19.20 3.89 -1.99
N SER A 54 18.21 4.48 -2.66
CA SER A 54 17.65 5.77 -2.25
C SER A 54 17.00 5.67 -0.86
N ASN A 55 17.50 6.47 0.08
CA ASN A 55 16.92 6.62 1.41
C ASN A 55 15.91 7.77 1.34
N GLY A 56 14.65 7.46 1.66
CA GLY A 56 13.55 8.41 1.66
C GLY A 56 12.83 8.40 2.99
N ASP A 57 12.29 9.56 3.33
CA ASP A 57 11.31 9.73 4.40
C ASP A 57 9.97 9.09 4.06
N ILE A 58 9.64 9.13 2.76
CA ILE A 58 8.59 8.37 2.12
C ILE A 58 9.26 7.47 1.08
N VAL A 59 8.97 6.18 1.12
CA VAL A 59 9.41 5.22 0.11
C VAL A 59 8.18 4.71 -0.61
N LEU A 60 8.09 4.99 -1.91
CA LEU A 60 7.09 4.40 -2.80
C LEU A 60 7.79 3.28 -3.58
N SER A 61 7.30 2.05 -3.47
CA SER A 61 7.97 0.92 -4.10
C SER A 61 7.02 -0.09 -4.72
N THR A 62 7.55 -0.94 -5.60
CA THR A 62 6.90 -2.21 -5.82
C THR A 62 7.05 -3.11 -4.60
N THR A 63 6.13 -4.05 -4.41
CA THR A 63 6.23 -4.98 -3.27
C THR A 63 7.53 -5.78 -3.29
N HIS A 64 7.94 -6.28 -4.46
CA HIS A 64 9.22 -7.00 -4.61
C HIS A 64 10.41 -6.16 -4.12
N GLN A 65 10.38 -4.86 -4.40
CA GLN A 65 11.42 -3.94 -3.95
C GLN A 65 11.34 -3.63 -2.44
N ALA A 66 10.20 -3.84 -1.78
CA ALA A 66 10.06 -3.67 -0.33
C ALA A 66 10.77 -4.77 0.47
N LEU A 67 10.99 -5.95 -0.13
CA LEU A 67 11.64 -7.11 0.51
C LEU A 67 13.05 -6.82 1.03
N ARG A 68 13.71 -5.78 0.52
CA ARG A 68 15.07 -5.40 0.93
C ARG A 68 15.13 -4.73 2.31
N PHE A 69 14.00 -4.21 2.81
CA PHE A 69 13.99 -3.43 4.03
C PHE A 69 13.78 -4.29 5.27
N TYR A 70 14.47 -3.94 6.35
CA TYR A 70 14.41 -4.63 7.64
C TYR A 70 14.19 -3.60 8.76
N HIS A 71 13.03 -3.64 9.41
CA HIS A 71 12.60 -2.75 10.50
C HIS A 71 12.88 -1.26 10.26
N CYS A 72 12.59 -0.78 9.05
CA CYS A 72 12.92 0.58 8.62
C CYS A 72 11.76 1.58 8.82
N PHE A 73 10.51 1.11 8.80
CA PHE A 73 9.35 1.99 8.67
C PHE A 73 8.43 1.95 9.88
N ASP A 74 7.97 3.14 10.30
CA ASP A 74 6.97 3.29 11.36
C ASP A 74 5.55 3.09 10.81
N LEU A 75 5.36 3.31 9.50
CA LEU A 75 4.12 3.05 8.79
C LEU A 75 4.40 2.31 7.47
N VAL A 76 3.77 1.15 7.30
CA VAL A 76 3.79 0.37 6.07
C VAL A 76 2.38 0.33 5.48
N ILE A 77 2.23 0.79 4.25
CA ILE A 77 0.99 0.73 3.48
C ILE A 77 1.21 -0.28 2.36
N ILE A 78 0.40 -1.33 2.31
CA ILE A 78 0.41 -2.28 1.20
C ILE A 78 -0.87 -2.11 0.38
N ASP A 79 -0.68 -1.75 -0.88
CA ASP A 79 -1.74 -1.58 -1.86
C ASP A 79 -2.01 -2.85 -2.64
N GLU A 80 -3.23 -2.97 -3.17
CA GLU A 80 -3.72 -4.10 -3.96
C GLU A 80 -3.31 -5.46 -3.36
N ILE A 81 -3.55 -5.70 -2.06
CA ILE A 81 -3.19 -6.99 -1.44
C ILE A 81 -3.97 -8.18 -2.03
N ASP A 82 -4.99 -7.93 -2.83
CA ASP A 82 -5.75 -8.90 -3.62
C ASP A 82 -5.10 -9.25 -4.96
N ALA A 83 -4.19 -8.43 -5.49
CA ALA A 83 -3.54 -8.69 -6.76
C ALA A 83 -2.49 -9.82 -6.68
N PHE A 84 -2.28 -10.51 -7.80
CA PHE A 84 -1.17 -11.44 -7.99
C PHE A 84 0.18 -10.70 -7.80
N PRO A 85 1.20 -11.29 -7.14
CA PRO A 85 1.33 -12.68 -6.68
C PRO A 85 0.75 -12.94 -5.29
N PHE A 86 0.21 -11.95 -4.58
CA PHE A 86 -0.17 -12.12 -3.17
C PHE A 86 -1.25 -13.17 -2.91
N HIS A 87 -1.91 -13.69 -3.95
CA HIS A 87 -2.85 -14.79 -3.86
C HIS A 87 -2.10 -16.06 -3.43
N ASN A 88 -2.31 -16.49 -2.18
CA ASN A 88 -1.63 -17.64 -1.56
C ASN A 88 -0.08 -17.55 -1.46
N ASP A 89 0.51 -16.37 -1.66
CA ASP A 89 1.96 -16.20 -1.57
C ASP A 89 2.42 -15.79 -0.15
N PRO A 90 3.33 -16.55 0.49
CA PRO A 90 3.93 -16.21 1.79
C PRO A 90 4.72 -14.90 1.80
N MET A 91 4.98 -14.30 0.63
CA MET A 91 5.73 -13.06 0.48
C MET A 91 5.04 -11.84 1.14
N LEU A 92 3.70 -11.78 1.17
CA LEU A 92 2.99 -10.64 1.79
C LEU A 92 3.24 -10.53 3.31
N PRO A 93 2.98 -11.58 4.12
CA PRO A 93 3.37 -11.57 5.52
C PRO A 93 4.85 -11.25 5.73
N TYR A 94 5.71 -11.75 4.84
CA TYR A 94 7.15 -11.53 4.94
C TYR A 94 7.53 -10.06 4.74
N VAL A 95 7.00 -9.38 3.71
CA VAL A 95 7.23 -7.93 3.50
C VAL A 95 6.78 -7.12 4.70
N VAL A 96 5.59 -7.43 5.22
CA VAL A 96 5.01 -6.73 6.37
C VAL A 96 5.88 -6.90 7.61
N ALA A 97 6.20 -8.15 7.95
CA ALA A 97 6.98 -8.48 9.13
C ALA A 97 8.41 -7.93 9.05
N ARG A 98 8.99 -7.93 7.85
CA ARG A 98 10.37 -7.51 7.64
C ARG A 98 10.50 -5.99 7.60
N ALA A 99 9.70 -5.29 6.81
CA ALA A 99 9.90 -3.86 6.57
C ALA A 99 9.42 -2.97 7.73
N CYS A 100 8.35 -3.38 8.42
CA CYS A 100 7.76 -2.62 9.52
C CYS A 100 8.62 -2.72 10.79
N LYS A 101 8.82 -1.62 11.49
CA LYS A 101 9.40 -1.63 12.85
C LYS A 101 8.50 -2.39 13.81
N GLU A 102 9.06 -2.90 14.90
CA GLU A 102 8.32 -3.62 15.94
C GLU A 102 7.10 -2.83 16.49
N ARG A 103 7.26 -1.52 16.69
CA ARG A 103 6.17 -0.62 17.12
C ARG A 103 5.45 0.08 15.96
N GLY A 104 5.81 -0.25 14.72
CA GLY A 104 5.22 0.31 13.52
C GLY A 104 3.79 -0.17 13.29
N LYS A 105 3.12 0.46 12.32
CA LYS A 105 1.75 0.11 11.93
C LYS A 105 1.71 -0.31 10.47
N THR A 106 0.85 -1.28 10.18
CA THR A 106 0.59 -1.72 8.81
C THR A 106 -0.85 -1.44 8.42
N ILE A 107 -1.03 -0.87 7.23
CA ILE A 107 -2.34 -0.61 6.63
C ILE A 107 -2.41 -1.36 5.31
N TYR A 108 -3.51 -2.11 5.14
CA TYR A 108 -3.79 -2.86 3.93
C TYR A 108 -4.87 -2.15 3.11
N LEU A 109 -4.64 -1.98 1.82
CA LEU A 109 -5.61 -1.44 0.87
C LEU A 109 -6.01 -2.54 -0.10
N THR A 110 -7.32 -2.71 -0.29
CA THR A 110 -7.89 -3.68 -1.23
C THR A 110 -9.30 -3.28 -1.60
N ALA A 111 -9.64 -3.46 -2.87
CA ALA A 111 -11.02 -3.36 -3.34
C ALA A 111 -11.78 -4.68 -3.13
N THR A 112 -11.07 -5.82 -3.13
CA THR A 112 -11.67 -7.15 -3.06
C THR A 112 -11.10 -7.96 -1.88
N PRO A 113 -11.49 -7.65 -0.63
CA PRO A 113 -10.95 -8.34 0.54
C PRO A 113 -11.27 -9.84 0.48
N ARG A 114 -10.28 -10.68 0.78
CA ARG A 114 -10.44 -12.15 0.78
C ARG A 114 -11.37 -12.62 1.90
N GLU A 115 -11.87 -13.86 1.80
CA GLU A 115 -12.76 -14.44 2.81
C GLU A 115 -12.15 -14.45 4.22
N SER A 116 -10.85 -14.70 4.37
CA SER A 116 -10.16 -14.61 5.67
C SER A 116 -10.21 -13.21 6.27
N LEU A 117 -10.00 -12.17 5.46
CA LEU A 117 -10.11 -10.77 5.87
C LEU A 117 -11.57 -10.40 6.14
N LYS A 118 -12.51 -10.78 5.27
CA LYS A 118 -13.96 -10.58 5.47
C LYS A 118 -14.42 -11.19 6.79
N LYS A 119 -13.98 -12.40 7.11
CA LYS A 119 -14.28 -13.06 8.39
C LYS A 119 -13.78 -12.22 9.57
N ARG A 120 -12.58 -11.64 9.50
CA ARG A 120 -12.01 -10.79 10.57
C ARG A 120 -12.69 -9.42 10.68
N ILE A 121 -13.06 -8.84 9.54
CA ILE A 121 -13.80 -7.57 9.41
C ILE A 121 -15.19 -7.67 10.06
N LYS A 122 -15.88 -8.81 9.88
CA LYS A 122 -17.22 -9.06 10.43
C LYS A 122 -17.25 -9.37 11.93
N ARG A 123 -16.08 -9.52 12.58
CA ARG A 123 -16.01 -9.78 14.03
C ARG A 123 -16.36 -8.51 14.81
N GLY A 124 -16.83 -8.68 16.04
CA GLY A 124 -17.03 -7.55 16.96
C GLY A 124 -15.69 -6.97 17.42
N TRP A 125 -15.64 -5.67 17.73
CA TRP A 125 -14.41 -4.94 18.07
C TRP A 125 -13.66 -5.50 19.30
N LYS A 126 -14.34 -6.24 20.17
CA LYS A 126 -13.77 -6.91 21.35
C LYS A 126 -13.08 -8.25 21.03
N ASP A 127 -13.28 -8.83 19.85
CA ASP A 127 -12.59 -10.05 19.43
C ASP A 127 -11.14 -9.69 19.07
N SER A 128 -10.16 -10.38 19.64
CA SER A 128 -8.74 -10.15 19.37
C SER A 128 -8.34 -10.33 17.91
N ARG A 129 -9.14 -11.07 17.14
CA ARG A 129 -8.93 -11.32 15.70
C ARG A 129 -9.62 -10.28 14.82
N PHE A 130 -10.41 -9.38 15.40
CA PHE A 130 -11.03 -8.27 14.69
C PHE A 130 -9.97 -7.52 13.89
N LEU A 131 -10.30 -7.18 12.64
CA LEU A 131 -9.46 -6.34 11.80
C LEU A 131 -10.11 -4.95 11.75
N PRO A 132 -9.53 -3.95 12.44
CA PRO A 132 -9.95 -2.57 12.30
C PRO A 132 -9.89 -2.17 10.83
N HIS A 133 -10.97 -1.60 10.32
CA HIS A 133 -11.10 -1.28 8.92
C HIS A 133 -11.96 -0.03 8.73
N TYR A 134 -11.75 0.62 7.59
CA TYR A 134 -12.61 1.69 7.11
C TYR A 134 -13.05 1.33 5.69
N LYS A 135 -14.36 1.22 5.47
CA LYS A 135 -14.91 0.92 4.15
C LYS A 135 -15.16 2.25 3.43
N LEU A 136 -14.57 2.42 2.25
CA LEU A 136 -14.86 3.54 1.35
C LEU A 136 -16.02 3.13 0.42
N PRO A 137 -17.24 3.69 0.58
CA PRO A 137 -18.39 3.26 -0.21
C PRO A 137 -18.44 3.88 -1.62
N VAL A 138 -17.64 4.91 -1.90
CA VAL A 138 -17.76 5.74 -3.10
C VAL A 138 -16.72 5.36 -4.16
N ARG A 139 -17.16 5.13 -5.40
CA ARG A 139 -16.29 5.15 -6.58
C ARG A 139 -15.97 6.60 -6.93
N TYR A 140 -14.69 6.91 -7.19
CA TYR A 140 -14.22 8.27 -7.47
C TYR A 140 -14.98 8.99 -8.61
N HIS A 141 -15.54 8.24 -9.56
CA HIS A 141 -16.25 8.81 -10.72
C HIS A 141 -17.78 8.83 -10.60
N GLY A 142 -18.39 8.22 -9.58
CA GLY A 142 -19.85 8.20 -9.40
C GLY A 142 -20.67 7.41 -10.45
N PHE A 143 -20.07 6.99 -11.56
CA PHE A 143 -20.74 6.23 -12.62
C PHE A 143 -20.59 4.70 -12.47
N PRO A 144 -21.55 3.91 -12.99
CA PRO A 144 -21.39 2.47 -13.17
C PRO A 144 -20.13 2.13 -13.98
N LEU A 145 -19.62 0.90 -13.83
CA LEU A 145 -18.54 0.43 -14.72
C LEU A 145 -19.08 0.44 -16.16
N PRO A 146 -18.30 0.88 -17.17
CA PRO A 146 -18.69 0.68 -18.54
C PRO A 146 -18.90 -0.81 -18.78
N VAL A 147 -20.04 -1.17 -19.38
CA VAL A 147 -20.30 -2.56 -19.78
C VAL A 147 -19.37 -2.88 -20.96
N PRO A 148 -18.54 -3.93 -20.87
CA PRO A 148 -17.69 -4.33 -21.99
C PRO A 148 -18.53 -4.57 -23.25
N LYS A 149 -18.11 -4.01 -24.39
CA LYS A 149 -18.74 -4.28 -25.70
C LYS A 149 -17.87 -5.28 -26.45
N ILE A 150 -18.48 -6.39 -26.88
CA ILE A 150 -17.83 -7.32 -27.81
C ILE A 150 -17.80 -6.64 -29.18
N GLN A 151 -16.62 -6.50 -29.77
CA GLN A 151 -16.48 -6.18 -31.19
C GLN A 151 -16.41 -7.50 -31.94
N LEU A 152 -17.38 -7.72 -32.83
CA LEU A 152 -17.29 -8.77 -33.84
C LEU A 152 -16.72 -8.10 -35.10
N GLU A 153 -15.60 -8.62 -35.59
CA GLU A 153 -15.09 -8.32 -36.94
C GLU A 153 -15.95 -9.00 -38.01
#